data_AF-A0A2H0Y502-F1
#
_entry.id   AF-A0A2H0Y502-F1
#
_cell.length_a   1.000
_cell.length_b   1.000
_cell.length_c   1.000
_cell.angle_alpha   90.00
_cell.angle_beta   90.00
_cell.angle_gamma   90.00
#
_symmetry.space_group_name_H-M   'P 1'
#
loop_
_entity.id
_entity.type
_entity.pdbx_description
1 polymer ?
#
loop_
_entity_poly.entity_id
_entity_poly.type
_entity_poly.pdbx_seq_one_letter_code
_entity_poly.pdbx_strand_id
1 'polypeptide(L)' 'MDTHDTFTVTLHYASGHRITYTYTATMRDIVAADDQKLFASTEDSEVILATCWPLNTNWKRLMVRGTLTCVAIQPVE' A
#
# COMPACT_ATOMS: atom_id res chain seq x y z
N MET A 1 7.59 8.40 3.43
CA MET A 1 7.65 7.30 2.47
C MET A 1 7.78 7.93 1.11
N ASP A 2 8.98 7.86 0.57
CA ASP A 2 9.32 8.32 -0.78
C ASP A 2 9.37 7.12 -1.73
N THR A 3 9.64 7.38 -3.01
CA THR A 3 9.82 6.29 -3.97
C THR A 3 11.04 5.44 -3.60
N HIS A 4 10.97 4.14 -3.91
CA HIS A 4 11.93 3.09 -3.56
C HIS A 4 11.95 2.64 -2.10
N ASP A 5 11.25 3.33 -1.19
CA ASP A 5 10.99 2.80 0.15
C ASP A 5 10.18 1.50 0.07
N THR A 6 10.39 0.59 1.01
CA THR A 6 9.65 -0.66 1.10
C THR A 6 8.74 -0.70 2.31
N PHE A 7 7.63 -1.41 2.19
CA PHE A 7 6.71 -1.66 3.29
C PHE A 7 6.11 -3.06 3.15
N THR A 8 5.56 -3.57 4.25
CA THR A 8 5.01 -4.92 4.31
C THR A 8 3.55 -4.90 4.72
N VAL A 9 2.78 -5.82 4.14
CA VAL A 9 1.43 -6.16 4.58
C VAL A 9 1.47 -7.61 5.03
N THR A 10 1.18 -7.86 6.30
CA THR A 10 1.19 -9.20 6.86
C THR A 10 -0.23 -9.65 7.18
N LEU A 11 -0.65 -10.74 6.55
CA LEU A 11 -1.91 -11.41 6.82
C LEU A 11 -1.70 -12.48 7.89
N HIS A 12 -2.53 -12.43 8.93
CA HIS A 12 -2.57 -13.41 9.99
C HIS A 12 -3.86 -14.22 9.84
N TYR A 13 -3.73 -15.52 9.57
CA TYR A 13 -4.87 -16.41 9.45
C TYR A 13 -5.15 -17.11 10.79
N ALA A 14 -6.43 -17.34 11.08
CA ALA A 14 -6.83 -18.07 12.28
C ALA A 14 -6.28 -19.51 12.34
N SER A 15 -5.90 -20.08 11.19
CA SER A 15 -5.22 -21.37 11.09
C SER A 15 -3.75 -21.35 11.57
N GLY A 16 -3.25 -20.19 12.02
CA GLY A 16 -1.86 -20.01 12.47
C GLY A 16 -0.87 -19.65 11.35
N HIS A 17 -1.31 -19.67 10.08
CA HIS A 17 -0.45 -19.31 8.95
C HIS A 17 -0.24 -17.80 8.87
N ARG A 18 0.96 -17.38 8.45
CA ARG A 18 1.28 -15.97 8.22
C ARG A 18 1.82 -15.78 6.80
N ILE A 19 1.24 -14.82 6.08
CA ILE A 19 1.72 -14.43 4.74
C ILE A 19 2.14 -12.97 4.80
N THR A 20 3.39 -12.71 4.44
CA THR A 20 3.93 -11.34 4.35
C THR A 20 4.16 -10.97 2.90
N TYR A 21 3.53 -9.88 2.48
CA TYR A 21 3.69 -9.26 1.18
C TYR A 21 4.61 -8.05 1.34
N THR A 22 5.69 -7.99 0.58
CA THR A 22 6.58 -6.83 0.53
C THR A 22 6.30 -6.03 -0.73
N TYR A 23 6.08 -4.73 -0.56
CA TYR A 23 5.84 -3.78 -1.64
C TYR A 23 6.94 -2.73 -1.67
N THR A 24 7.28 -2.27 -2.86
CA THR A 24 8.19 -1.12 -3.07
C THR A 24 7.39 0.05 -3.58
N ALA A 25 7.53 1.22 -2.94
CA ALA A 25 6.87 2.45 -3.35
C ALA A 25 7.37 2.92 -4.72
N THR A 26 6.47 3.03 -5.69
CA THR A 26 6.79 3.44 -7.08
C THR A 26 6.31 4.85 -7.37
N MET A 27 5.32 5.36 -6.63
CA MET A 27 4.77 6.69 -6.82
C MET A 27 4.31 7.31 -5.50
N ARG A 28 4.50 8.63 -5.39
CA ARG A 28 3.95 9.49 -4.34
C ARG A 28 3.29 10.70 -4.99
N ASP A 29 2.04 10.99 -4.64
CA ASP A 29 1.28 12.11 -5.20
C ASP A 29 0.33 12.73 -4.15
N ILE A 30 -0.12 13.97 -4.38
CA ILE A 30 -1.17 14.62 -3.62
C ILE A 30 -2.39 14.79 -4.54
N VAL A 31 -3.45 14.06 -4.25
CA VAL A 31 -4.64 13.97 -5.09
C VAL A 31 -5.89 14.50 -4.39
N ALA A 32 -6.95 14.78 -5.16
CA ALA A 32 -8.25 15.07 -4.58
C ALA A 32 -8.83 13.83 -3.88
N ALA A 33 -9.79 14.02 -2.97
CA ALA A 33 -10.38 12.89 -2.23
C ALA A 33 -11.20 11.94 -3.11
N ASP A 34 -11.69 12.42 -4.25
CA ASP A 34 -12.49 11.72 -5.25
C ASP A 34 -11.70 11.39 -6.53
N ASP A 35 -10.38 11.58 -6.53
CA ASP A 35 -9.53 11.30 -7.68
C ASP A 35 -9.53 9.79 -7.98
N GLN A 36 -9.84 9.42 -9.23
CA GLN A 36 -9.89 8.02 -9.68
C GLN A 36 -8.55 7.29 -9.51
N LYS A 37 -7.42 8.02 -9.48
CA LYS A 37 -6.10 7.42 -9.23
C LYS A 37 -6.00 6.63 -7.92
N LEU A 38 -6.83 6.94 -6.93
CA LEU A 38 -6.91 6.23 -5.64
C LEU A 38 -7.53 4.83 -5.76
N PHE A 39 -8.36 4.62 -6.79
CA PHE A 39 -9.19 3.43 -6.95
C PHE A 39 -8.88 2.67 -8.26
N ALA A 40 -8.01 3.23 -9.11
CA ALA A 40 -7.62 2.63 -10.37
C ALA A 40 -6.90 1.30 -10.12
N SER A 41 -7.56 0.21 -10.50
CA SER A 41 -6.98 -1.13 -10.58
C SER A 41 -6.09 -1.23 -11.80
N THR A 42 -4.95 -1.87 -11.64
CA THR A 42 -3.99 -2.20 -12.70
C THR A 42 -3.94 -3.73 -12.86
N GLU A 43 -3.23 -4.21 -13.88
CA GLU A 43 -2.95 -5.65 -14.03
C GLU A 43 -1.88 -6.13 -13.03
N ASP A 44 -1.10 -5.20 -12.48
CA ASP A 44 -0.05 -5.46 -11.50
C ASP A 44 -0.61 -5.68 -10.09
N SER A 45 0.11 -6.47 -9.29
CA SER A 45 -0.19 -6.61 -7.86
C SER A 45 0.28 -5.36 -7.12
N GLU A 46 -0.64 -4.43 -6.88
CA GLU A 46 -0.35 -3.14 -6.26
C GLU A 46 -1.17 -2.90 -4.99
N VAL A 47 -0.67 -1.98 -4.17
CA VAL A 47 -1.41 -1.46 -3.02
C VAL A 47 -1.22 0.05 -2.94
N ILE A 48 -2.31 0.74 -2.58
CA ILE A 48 -2.31 2.19 -2.41
C ILE A 48 -2.50 2.48 -0.92
N LEU A 49 -1.54 3.21 -0.34
CA LEU A 49 -1.68 3.81 0.98
C LEU A 49 -2.11 5.26 0.80
N ALA A 50 -3.19 5.67 1.45
CA ALA A 50 -3.68 7.04 1.39
C ALA A 50 -3.98 7.57 2.79
N THR A 51 -3.63 8.84 3.01
CA THR A 51 -3.98 9.57 4.24
C THR A 51 -4.41 11.00 3.92
N CYS A 52 -4.98 11.69 4.90
CA CYS A 52 -5.40 13.08 4.74
C CYS A 52 -4.20 14.02 4.56
N TRP A 53 -4.38 15.05 3.73
CA TRP A 53 -3.37 16.07 3.48
C TRP A 53 -4.00 17.44 3.17
N PRO A 54 -3.35 18.57 3.52
CA PRO A 54 -2.23 18.71 4.46
C PRO A 54 -2.54 18.27 5.90
N LEU A 55 -1.51 18.24 6.74
CA LEU A 55 -1.67 17.99 8.19
C LEU A 55 -2.74 18.91 8.79
N ASN A 56 -3.52 18.37 9.74
CA ASN A 56 -4.65 19.04 10.40
C ASN A 56 -5.80 19.44 9.46
N THR A 57 -5.82 18.94 8.23
CA THR A 57 -6.92 19.13 7.27
C THR A 57 -7.22 17.81 6.57
N ASN A 58 -8.29 17.77 5.78
CA ASN A 58 -8.69 16.61 4.98
C ASN A 58 -9.02 16.97 3.53
N TRP A 59 -8.54 18.11 3.04
CA TRP A 59 -8.90 18.66 1.73
C TRP A 59 -8.41 17.81 0.57
N LYS A 60 -7.28 17.13 0.75
CA LYS A 60 -6.65 16.25 -0.23
C LYS A 60 -6.22 14.94 0.40
N ARG A 61 -5.65 14.06 -0.42
CA ARG A 61 -5.04 12.81 0.01
C ARG A 61 -3.57 12.80 -0.39
N LEU A 62 -2.71 12.47 0.56
CA LEU A 62 -1.36 12.02 0.25
C LEU A 62 -1.45 10.54 -0.11
N MET A 63 -1.16 10.21 -1.36
CA MET A 63 -1.23 8.88 -1.94
C MET A 63 0.18 8.33 -2.14
N VAL A 64 0.40 7.07 -1.78
CA VAL A 64 1.58 6.31 -2.14
C VAL A 64 1.15 5.00 -2.78
N ARG A 65 1.63 4.72 -3.99
CA ARG A 65 1.40 3.46 -4.70
C ARG A 65 2.65 2.59 -4.54
N GLY A 66 2.44 1.33 -4.17
CA GLY A 66 3.50 0.33 -4.08
C GLY A 66 3.17 -0.89 -4.94
N THR A 67 4.20 -1.42 -5.59
CA THR A 67 4.11 -2.65 -6.41
C THR A 67 4.72 -3.81 -5.63
N LEU A 68 4.07 -4.97 -5.68
CA LEU A 68 4.51 -6.17 -4.98
C LEU A 68 5.87 -6.63 -5.52
N THR A 69 6.81 -6.91 -4.62
CA THR A 69 8.16 -7.39 -4.99
C THR A 69 8.50 -8.74 -4.38
N CYS A 70 7.87 -9.13 -3.27
CA CYS A 70 8.13 -10.41 -2.63
C CYS A 70 6.91 -10.91 -1.84
N VAL A 71 6.74 -12.23 -1.79
CA VAL A 71 5.76 -12.92 -0.94
C VAL A 71 6.50 -13.96 -0.11
N ALA A 72 6.39 -13.86 1.21
CA ALA A 72 6.94 -14.83 2.15
C ALA A 72 5.79 -15.54 2.88
N ILE A 73 5.75 -16.87 2.77
CA ILE A 73 4.77 -17.73 3.43
C ILE A 73 5.46 -18.43 4.59
N GLN A 74 4.92 -18.27 5.80
CA GLN A 74 5.46 -18.91 7.00
C GLN A 74 4.50 -20.01 7.48
N PRO A 75 5.01 -21.22 7.75
CA PRO A 75 4.20 -22.33 8.22
C PRO A 75 3.70 -22.10 9.65
N VAL A 76 2.66 -22.85 10.02
CA VAL A 76 2.15 -22.95 11.39
C VAL A 76 3.17 -23.74 12.21
N GLU A 77 3.57 -23.20 13.37
CA GLU A 77 4.34 -23.94 14.38
C GLU A 77 3.49 -25.02 15.06
#